data_AF-A0A1G2RGQ3-F1
#
_entry.id   AF-A0A1G2RGQ3-F1
#
_cell.length_a   1.000
_cell.length_b   1.000
_cell.length_c   1.000
_cell.angle_alpha   90.00
_cell.angle_beta   90.00
_cell.angle_gamma   90.00
#
_symmetry.space_group_name_H-M   'P 1'
#
loop_
_entity.id
_entity.type
_entity.pdbx_description
1 polymer ?
#
loop_
_entity_poly.entity_id
_entity_poly.type
_entity_poly.pdbx_seq_one_letter_code
_entity_poly.pdbx_strand_id
1 'polypeptide(L)'
;MQIITQGKTNAKYLLIIFVIAVIVGIVTLRIFYLLDVSTEFNPKSTILNKSGDVEVSDEENSKNKQSDRSEINAETDYEISSLTYYLNEIPELTIQEKASSSGNTDWKVYRNEKYGFEFEAPSDWVGEKQERCWPPFCLLIINYANLLSEENFPSGVLRYETDTKEKFTEQKESIEQGIPPRVYTLEYIGDSLWHVEWKFIDIDNKKAIQAVKFDVSGAEYDVVTILYTDNIMIKWRRYLPIEDYPYTKEENLAKAKELSKGVYPNEEIEKIISDYSAMLSTFRFLP
;
A
#
# COMPACT_ATOMS: atom_id res chain seq x y z
N MET A 1 51.90 49.60 -17.81
CA MET A 1 50.68 48.84 -17.50
C MET A 1 50.08 48.43 -18.84
N GLN A 2 50.59 47.32 -19.42
CA GLN A 2 50.25 46.90 -20.77
C GLN A 2 48.96 46.08 -20.75
N ILE A 3 48.00 46.59 -21.51
CA ILE A 3 46.64 46.09 -21.67
C ILE A 3 46.70 44.81 -22.50
N ILE A 4 45.89 43.85 -22.06
CA ILE A 4 45.73 42.49 -22.57
C ILE A 4 45.62 42.49 -24.10
N THR A 5 46.53 41.75 -24.73
CA THR A 5 46.62 41.47 -26.15
C THR A 5 45.40 40.66 -26.62
N GLN A 6 44.86 41.04 -27.79
CA GLN A 6 43.78 40.34 -28.51
C GLN A 6 44.14 38.87 -28.77
N GLY A 7 43.69 37.98 -27.89
CA GLY A 7 43.70 36.54 -28.12
C GLY A 7 42.46 36.14 -28.91
N LYS A 8 42.64 35.44 -30.03
CA LYS A 8 41.55 34.78 -30.76
C LYS A 8 40.75 33.91 -29.81
N THR A 9 39.54 34.34 -29.45
CA THR A 9 38.62 33.55 -28.63
C THR A 9 38.33 32.24 -29.36
N ASN A 10 38.79 31.14 -28.80
CA ASN A 10 38.64 29.82 -29.40
C ASN A 10 37.16 29.41 -29.28
N ALA A 11 36.49 29.28 -30.42
CA ALA A 11 35.06 28.98 -30.53
C ALA A 11 34.63 27.74 -29.72
N LYS A 12 35.55 26.80 -29.47
CA LYS A 12 35.31 25.64 -28.59
C LYS A 12 34.99 26.04 -27.15
N TYR A 13 35.62 27.08 -26.61
CA TYR A 13 35.34 27.56 -25.26
C TYR A 13 33.96 28.22 -25.15
N LEU A 14 33.54 28.98 -26.17
CA LEU A 14 32.19 29.55 -26.22
C LEU A 14 31.11 28.45 -26.27
N LEU A 15 31.35 27.37 -27.01
CA LEU A 15 30.45 26.22 -27.05
C LEU A 15 30.33 25.55 -25.67
N ILE A 16 31.45 25.35 -24.97
CA ILE A 16 31.45 24.74 -23.63
C ILE A 16 30.68 25.60 -22.64
N ILE A 17 30.91 26.91 -22.63
CA ILE A 17 30.18 27.86 -21.76
C ILE A 17 28.68 27.81 -22.05
N PHE A 18 28.29 27.75 -23.33
CA PHE A 18 26.89 27.65 -23.72
C PHE A 18 26.23 26.36 -23.22
N VAL A 19 26.89 25.21 -23.38
CA VAL A 19 26.38 23.92 -22.89
C VAL A 19 26.19 23.93 -21.37
N ILE A 20 27.16 24.49 -20.62
CA ILE A 20 27.04 24.62 -19.16
C ILE A 20 25.85 25.50 -18.79
N ALA A 21 25.65 26.64 -19.46
CA ALA A 21 24.53 27.54 -19.21
C ALA A 21 23.16 26.86 -19.44
N VAL A 22 23.04 26.04 -20.49
CA VAL A 22 21.82 25.26 -20.78
C VAL A 22 21.54 24.23 -19.68
N ILE A 23 22.56 23.48 -19.23
CA ILE A 23 22.40 22.49 -18.16
C ILE A 23 21.96 23.15 -16.86
N VAL A 24 22.58 24.27 -16.48
CA VAL A 24 22.20 25.04 -15.28
C VAL A 24 20.76 25.57 -15.39
N GLY A 25 20.36 26.04 -16.58
CA GLY A 25 18.98 26.48 -16.84
C GLY A 25 17.96 25.36 -16.61
N ILE A 26 18.20 24.17 -17.17
CA ILE A 26 17.30 23.01 -17.02
C ILE A 26 17.17 22.57 -15.56
N VAL A 27 18.29 22.51 -14.83
CA VAL A 27 18.30 22.13 -13.41
C VAL A 27 17.52 23.15 -12.57
N THR A 28 17.71 24.44 -12.84
CA THR A 28 17.01 25.52 -12.12
C THR A 28 15.50 25.47 -12.37
N LEU A 29 15.09 25.22 -13.61
CA LEU A 29 13.67 25.10 -13.99
C LEU A 29 13.00 23.90 -13.30
N ARG A 30 13.71 22.78 -13.19
CA ARG A 30 13.21 21.59 -12.49
C ARG A 30 13.04 21.84 -10.99
N ILE A 31 13.97 22.56 -10.36
CA ILE A 31 13.86 22.93 -8.94
C ILE A 31 12.65 23.84 -8.73
N PHE A 32 12.43 24.85 -9.58
CA PHE A 32 11.25 25.71 -9.50
C PHE A 32 9.94 24.93 -9.63
N TYR A 33 9.87 24.01 -10.60
CA TYR A 33 8.68 23.16 -10.77
C TYR A 33 8.39 22.30 -9.52
N LEU A 34 9.43 21.75 -8.89
CA LEU A 34 9.28 20.97 -7.66
C LEU A 34 8.86 21.84 -6.45
N LEU A 35 9.30 23.09 -6.40
CA LEU A 35 8.90 24.01 -5.32
C LEU A 35 7.46 24.50 -5.50
N ASP A 36 7.00 24.74 -6.73
CA ASP A 36 5.64 25.23 -6.99
C ASP A 36 4.59 24.19 -6.59
N VAL A 37 4.83 22.91 -6.93
CA VAL A 37 4.01 21.75 -6.53
C VAL A 37 3.91 21.61 -5.00
N SER A 38 4.89 22.10 -4.25
CA SER A 38 4.86 22.05 -2.77
C SER A 38 3.99 23.14 -2.13
N THR A 39 3.62 24.20 -2.85
CA THR A 39 2.92 25.35 -2.25
C THR A 39 1.40 25.29 -2.32
N GLU A 40 0.83 24.40 -3.15
CA GLU A 40 -0.62 24.25 -3.29
C GLU A 40 -1.27 23.37 -2.21
N PHE A 41 -0.50 22.68 -1.36
CA PHE A 41 -1.03 21.92 -0.22
C PHE A 41 -1.08 22.77 1.06
N ASN A 42 -2.01 23.74 1.11
CA ASN A 42 -2.47 24.32 2.37
C ASN A 42 -3.99 24.17 2.49
N PRO A 43 -4.50 23.07 3.07
CA PRO A 43 -5.91 22.94 3.33
C PRO A 43 -6.27 23.92 4.45
N LYS A 44 -6.80 25.09 4.07
CA LYS A 44 -7.53 25.96 5.00
C LYS A 44 -8.75 25.19 5.49
N SER A 45 -8.60 24.48 6.61
CA SER A 45 -9.71 23.97 7.39
C SER A 45 -10.56 25.18 7.84
N THR A 46 -11.69 25.36 7.17
CA THR A 46 -12.68 26.37 7.56
C THR A 46 -13.41 25.81 8.78
N ILE A 47 -12.90 26.13 9.97
CA ILE A 47 -13.63 25.91 11.22
C ILE A 47 -14.76 26.93 11.24
N LEU A 48 -15.97 26.48 10.92
CA LEU A 48 -17.18 27.26 10.99
C LEU A 48 -17.64 27.31 12.46
N ASN A 49 -17.08 28.24 13.24
CA ASN A 49 -17.62 28.59 14.56
C ASN A 49 -18.95 29.34 14.37
N LYS A 50 -20.06 28.63 14.53
CA LYS A 50 -21.35 29.25 14.89
C LYS A 50 -21.47 29.25 16.40
N SER A 51 -21.05 30.35 17.03
CA SER A 51 -21.57 30.74 18.34
C SER A 51 -22.93 31.42 18.10
N GLY A 52 -24.00 30.76 18.52
CA GLY A 52 -25.31 31.36 18.67
C GLY A 52 -25.77 31.09 20.09
N ASP A 53 -25.73 32.11 20.93
CA ASP A 53 -26.37 32.12 22.25
C ASP A 53 -27.86 31.81 22.09
N VAL A 54 -28.33 30.77 22.77
CA VAL A 54 -29.77 30.53 22.96
C VAL A 54 -29.98 30.28 24.44
N GLU A 55 -30.79 31.16 25.02
CA GLU A 55 -31.22 31.15 26.41
C GLU A 55 -31.95 29.85 26.78
N VAL A 56 -31.68 29.44 28.01
CA VAL A 56 -32.38 28.40 28.76
C VAL A 56 -33.84 28.79 28.97
N SER A 57 -34.76 27.91 28.60
CA SER A 57 -36.04 27.75 29.31
C SER A 57 -36.52 26.31 29.21
N ASP A 58 -37.15 25.87 30.30
CA ASP A 58 -37.36 24.50 30.72
C ASP A 58 -38.45 23.71 29.99
N GLU A 59 -38.36 22.39 30.19
CA GLU A 59 -39.43 21.39 30.34
C GLU A 59 -40.23 20.85 29.14
N GLU A 60 -40.34 19.51 29.17
CA GLU A 60 -41.35 18.62 28.59
C GLU A 60 -41.58 18.58 27.06
N ASN A 61 -41.02 17.56 26.38
CA ASN A 61 -41.82 16.43 25.88
C ASN A 61 -40.96 15.36 25.17
N SER A 62 -40.92 14.19 25.79
CA SER A 62 -40.53 12.93 25.15
C SER A 62 -41.69 12.45 24.29
N LYS A 63 -41.54 12.52 22.96
CA LYS A 63 -42.13 11.59 21.98
C LYS A 63 -41.74 11.94 20.54
N ASN A 64 -41.09 10.96 19.91
CA ASN A 64 -41.29 10.55 18.52
C ASN A 64 -40.85 11.54 17.42
N LYS A 65 -39.60 11.41 16.98
CA LYS A 65 -39.21 11.78 15.60
C LYS A 65 -38.05 10.89 15.12
N GLN A 66 -38.41 9.65 14.82
CA GLN A 66 -37.66 8.79 13.92
C GLN A 66 -37.80 9.40 12.52
N SER A 67 -36.85 10.28 12.19
CA SER A 67 -36.77 11.00 10.93
C SER A 67 -36.01 10.16 9.92
N ASP A 68 -36.66 9.96 8.77
CA ASP A 68 -36.19 9.29 7.56
C ASP A 68 -34.71 9.58 7.25
N ARG A 69 -33.88 8.54 7.41
CA ARG A 69 -32.49 8.51 6.94
C ARG A 69 -32.17 7.22 6.19
N SER A 70 -33.19 6.57 5.61
CA SER A 70 -33.10 5.27 4.94
C SER A 70 -33.01 5.31 3.41
N GLU A 71 -32.89 6.47 2.76
CA GLU A 71 -32.97 6.55 1.28
C GLU A 71 -31.72 7.08 0.56
N ILE A 72 -30.54 7.13 1.19
CA ILE A 72 -29.30 7.57 0.50
C ILE A 72 -28.26 6.43 0.29
N ASN A 73 -28.52 5.20 0.77
CA ASN A 73 -27.49 4.14 0.73
C ASN A 73 -27.68 3.04 -0.33
N ALA A 74 -28.66 3.16 -1.25
CA ALA A 74 -28.93 2.09 -2.22
C ALA A 74 -28.19 2.23 -3.57
N GLU A 75 -27.59 3.40 -3.86
CA GLU A 75 -27.01 3.68 -5.20
C GLU A 75 -25.48 3.52 -5.24
N THR A 76 -24.81 3.46 -4.09
CA THR A 76 -23.35 3.24 -4.00
C THR A 76 -22.93 1.77 -3.93
N ASP A 77 -23.88 0.84 -3.73
CA ASP A 77 -23.61 -0.61 -3.70
C ASP A 77 -23.50 -1.23 -5.10
N TYR A 78 -23.89 -0.52 -6.16
CA TYR A 78 -24.00 -1.07 -7.51
C TYR A 78 -22.67 -1.12 -8.29
N GLU A 79 -21.68 -0.29 -7.96
CA GLU A 79 -20.41 -0.24 -8.72
C GLU A 79 -19.29 -1.12 -8.13
N ILE A 80 -19.28 -1.37 -6.81
CA ILE A 80 -18.27 -2.24 -6.16
C ILE A 80 -18.42 -3.70 -6.62
N SER A 81 -19.65 -4.14 -6.89
CA SER A 81 -19.96 -5.50 -7.39
C SER A 81 -19.27 -5.82 -8.73
N SER A 82 -18.91 -4.82 -9.53
CA SER A 82 -18.31 -5.02 -10.86
C SER A 82 -16.80 -5.32 -10.81
N LEU A 83 -16.08 -4.83 -9.80
CA LEU A 83 -14.65 -5.14 -9.60
C LEU A 83 -14.43 -6.48 -8.91
N THR A 84 -15.33 -6.87 -8.00
CA THR A 84 -15.30 -8.22 -7.39
C THR A 84 -15.38 -9.31 -8.47
N TYR A 85 -16.09 -9.03 -9.58
CA TYR A 85 -16.23 -9.94 -10.72
C TYR A 85 -14.89 -10.33 -11.37
N TYR A 86 -13.92 -9.42 -11.46
CA TYR A 86 -12.59 -9.70 -12.04
C TYR A 86 -11.65 -10.42 -11.06
N LEU A 87 -11.90 -10.30 -9.76
CA LEU A 87 -11.13 -10.95 -8.69
C LEU A 87 -11.62 -12.36 -8.34
N ASN A 88 -12.80 -12.76 -8.82
CA ASN A 88 -13.49 -13.98 -8.39
C ASN A 88 -13.05 -15.29 -9.08
N GLU A 89 -12.21 -15.22 -10.11
CA GLU A 89 -11.53 -16.40 -10.67
C GLU A 89 -10.20 -16.70 -9.96
N ILE A 90 -10.21 -16.73 -8.62
CA ILE A 90 -9.14 -17.44 -7.91
C ILE A 90 -9.32 -18.92 -8.30
N PRO A 91 -8.41 -19.51 -9.10
CA PRO A 91 -8.49 -20.93 -9.42
C PRO A 91 -8.41 -21.73 -8.12
N GLU A 92 -9.05 -22.89 -8.12
CA GLU A 92 -9.08 -23.78 -6.96
C GLU A 92 -7.66 -24.02 -6.45
N LEU A 93 -7.33 -23.43 -5.30
CA LEU A 93 -6.12 -23.74 -4.56
C LEU A 93 -6.21 -25.21 -4.20
N THR A 94 -5.35 -26.02 -4.80
CA THR A 94 -5.32 -27.44 -4.49
C THR A 94 -4.48 -27.61 -3.24
N ILE A 95 -5.13 -27.98 -2.13
CA ILE A 95 -4.46 -28.37 -0.91
C ILE A 95 -3.93 -29.79 -1.13
N GLN A 96 -2.61 -29.95 -1.17
CA GLN A 96 -2.01 -31.27 -1.17
C GLN A 96 -1.65 -31.63 0.26
N GLU A 97 -2.21 -32.73 0.77
CA GLU A 97 -1.77 -33.35 2.02
C GLU A 97 -0.41 -34.03 1.79
N LYS A 98 0.61 -33.20 1.62
CA LYS A 98 2.00 -33.62 1.54
C LYS A 98 2.67 -33.16 2.82
N ALA A 99 3.43 -34.06 3.44
CA ALA A 99 4.23 -33.71 4.61
C ALA A 99 5.15 -32.53 4.27
N SER A 100 5.11 -31.50 5.13
CA SER A 100 5.94 -30.30 5.02
C SER A 100 7.42 -30.67 4.91
N SER A 101 8.12 -29.98 4.01
CA SER A 101 9.58 -30.12 3.88
C SER A 101 10.36 -29.32 4.94
N SER A 102 9.69 -28.40 5.64
CA SER A 102 10.29 -27.49 6.62
C SER A 102 10.59 -28.11 7.99
N GLY A 103 10.18 -29.38 8.21
CA GLY A 103 10.30 -30.04 9.51
C GLY A 103 9.18 -29.69 10.50
N ASN A 104 8.29 -28.75 10.17
CA ASN A 104 7.06 -28.51 10.91
C ASN A 104 5.98 -29.50 10.46
N THR A 105 5.66 -30.48 11.30
CA THR A 105 4.69 -31.56 10.98
C THR A 105 3.28 -31.05 10.69
N ASP A 106 2.96 -29.84 11.14
CA ASP A 106 1.61 -29.29 11.11
C ASP A 106 1.38 -28.31 9.96
N TRP A 107 2.29 -28.24 8.98
CA TRP A 107 2.17 -27.34 7.83
C TRP A 107 1.63 -28.08 6.59
N LYS A 108 0.80 -27.39 5.81
CA LYS A 108 0.21 -27.88 4.56
C LYS A 108 0.83 -27.20 3.35
N VAL A 109 0.92 -27.94 2.25
CA VAL A 109 1.36 -27.39 0.95
C VAL A 109 0.15 -26.87 0.18
N TYR A 110 0.18 -25.58 -0.11
CA TYR A 110 -0.75 -24.90 -1.00
C TYR A 110 -0.12 -24.76 -2.38
N ARG A 111 -0.78 -25.32 -3.39
CA ARG A 111 -0.29 -25.30 -4.77
C ARG A 111 -1.31 -24.71 -5.71
N ASN A 112 -0.84 -23.87 -6.62
CA ASN A 112 -1.64 -23.27 -7.68
C ASN A 112 -0.97 -23.53 -9.04
N GLU A 113 -1.46 -24.54 -9.76
CA GLU A 113 -0.89 -24.91 -11.07
C GLU A 113 -1.19 -23.87 -12.16
N LYS A 114 -2.35 -23.20 -12.11
CA LYS A 114 -2.73 -22.15 -13.09
C LYS A 114 -1.74 -20.99 -13.07
N TYR A 115 -1.25 -20.62 -11.89
CA TYR A 115 -0.33 -19.49 -11.70
C TYR A 115 1.11 -19.91 -11.42
N GLY A 116 1.40 -21.21 -11.44
CA GLY A 116 2.76 -21.72 -11.38
C GLY A 116 3.47 -21.44 -10.06
N PHE A 117 2.81 -21.61 -8.90
CA PHE A 117 3.48 -21.45 -7.61
C PHE A 117 2.99 -22.45 -6.56
N GLU A 118 3.80 -22.64 -5.51
CA GLU A 118 3.43 -23.33 -4.28
C GLU A 118 4.11 -22.73 -3.06
N PHE A 119 3.49 -22.89 -1.88
CA PHE A 119 4.04 -22.50 -0.60
C PHE A 119 3.50 -23.40 0.51
N GLU A 120 4.17 -23.42 1.66
CA GLU A 120 3.72 -24.11 2.86
C GLU A 120 3.16 -23.11 3.86
N ALA A 121 2.06 -23.43 4.52
CA ALA A 121 1.49 -22.60 5.59
C ALA A 121 0.96 -23.47 6.76
N PRO A 122 0.84 -22.90 7.97
CA PRO A 122 0.25 -23.60 9.11
C PRO A 122 -1.13 -24.21 8.80
N SER A 123 -1.41 -25.40 9.31
CA SER A 123 -2.67 -26.12 9.03
C SER A 123 -3.92 -25.44 9.58
N ASP A 124 -3.76 -24.62 10.61
CA ASP A 124 -4.81 -23.82 11.25
C ASP A 124 -5.13 -22.53 10.47
N TRP A 125 -4.30 -22.17 9.47
CA TRP A 125 -4.64 -21.10 8.54
C TRP A 125 -5.67 -21.64 7.54
N VAL A 126 -6.93 -21.25 7.73
CA VAL A 126 -8.04 -21.68 6.87
C VAL A 126 -8.09 -20.79 5.64
N GLY A 127 -7.92 -21.38 4.46
CA GLY A 127 -8.20 -20.72 3.19
C GLY A 127 -9.70 -20.67 2.94
N GLU A 128 -10.35 -19.55 3.25
CA GLU A 128 -11.74 -19.32 2.88
C GLU A 128 -11.81 -18.42 1.64
N LYS A 129 -12.61 -18.82 0.64
CA LYS A 129 -12.98 -17.94 -0.47
C LYS A 129 -13.96 -16.90 0.08
N GLN A 130 -13.48 -15.72 0.46
CA GLN A 130 -14.33 -14.64 0.94
C GLN A 130 -14.49 -13.53 -0.10
N GLU A 131 -15.71 -13.02 -0.23
CA GLU A 131 -16.06 -11.91 -1.13
C GLU A 131 -15.64 -10.53 -0.58
N ARG A 132 -15.33 -10.44 0.72
CA ARG A 132 -14.84 -9.21 1.39
C ARG A 132 -13.76 -9.57 2.40
N CYS A 133 -12.54 -9.08 2.20
CA CYS A 133 -11.40 -9.46 3.03
C CYS A 133 -11.28 -8.54 4.25
N TRP A 134 -11.89 -8.94 5.38
CA TRP A 134 -11.44 -8.55 6.72
C TRP A 134 -10.93 -9.72 7.61
N PRO A 135 -10.48 -10.90 7.09
CA PRO A 135 -9.89 -11.93 7.94
C PRO A 135 -8.41 -11.63 8.25
N PRO A 136 -7.83 -12.28 9.28
CA PRO A 136 -6.48 -12.02 9.73
C PRO A 136 -5.41 -12.33 8.68
N PHE A 137 -5.71 -13.08 7.61
CA PHE A 137 -4.82 -13.31 6.46
C PHE A 137 -5.59 -13.30 5.14
N CYS A 138 -5.01 -12.69 4.11
CA CYS A 138 -5.54 -12.62 2.75
C CYS A 138 -4.40 -12.86 1.74
N LEU A 139 -4.64 -13.76 0.79
CA LEU A 139 -3.82 -13.95 -0.41
C LEU A 139 -4.60 -13.42 -1.61
N LEU A 140 -4.11 -12.33 -2.19
CA LEU A 140 -4.66 -11.69 -3.37
C LEU A 140 -3.74 -11.98 -4.56
N ILE A 141 -4.29 -12.56 -5.62
CA ILE A 141 -3.57 -12.81 -6.87
C ILE A 141 -4.23 -11.97 -7.95
N ILE A 142 -3.49 -11.01 -8.50
CA ILE A 142 -3.96 -10.14 -9.57
C ILE A 142 -3.28 -10.56 -10.87
N ASN A 143 -4.06 -11.01 -11.85
CA ASN A 143 -3.55 -11.29 -13.19
C ASN A 143 -3.50 -10.00 -14.01
N TYR A 144 -2.28 -9.54 -14.28
CA TYR A 144 -2.00 -8.31 -14.99
C TYR A 144 -2.47 -8.32 -16.44
N ALA A 145 -2.47 -9.49 -17.09
CA ALA A 145 -2.97 -9.61 -18.46
C ALA A 145 -4.44 -9.21 -18.59
N ASN A 146 -5.18 -9.20 -17.48
CA ASN A 146 -6.59 -8.86 -17.40
C ASN A 146 -6.84 -7.44 -16.86
N LEU A 147 -5.81 -6.68 -16.47
CA LEU A 147 -5.99 -5.31 -16.04
C LEU A 147 -6.34 -4.41 -17.22
N LEU A 148 -7.29 -3.51 -17.01
CA LEU A 148 -7.64 -2.47 -17.97
C LEU A 148 -6.50 -1.44 -18.04
N SER A 149 -6.27 -0.89 -19.23
CA SER A 149 -5.49 0.33 -19.35
C SER A 149 -6.26 1.49 -18.73
N GLU A 150 -5.54 2.52 -18.27
CA GLU A 150 -6.15 3.68 -17.62
C GLU A 150 -7.26 4.36 -18.46
N GLU A 151 -7.10 4.37 -19.78
CA GLU A 151 -8.09 4.91 -20.73
C GLU A 151 -9.42 4.12 -20.78
N ASN A 152 -9.38 2.85 -20.39
CA ASN A 152 -10.53 1.93 -20.44
C ASN A 152 -11.20 1.76 -19.06
N PHE A 153 -10.73 2.47 -18.04
CA PHE A 153 -11.28 2.36 -16.70
C PHE A 153 -12.65 3.08 -16.63
N PRO A 154 -13.73 2.42 -16.19
CA PRO A 154 -15.05 3.05 -16.10
C PRO A 154 -15.03 4.27 -15.18
N SER A 155 -15.68 5.36 -15.59
CA SER A 155 -15.92 6.52 -14.73
C SER A 155 -16.83 6.13 -13.57
N GLY A 156 -16.47 6.50 -12.33
CA GLY A 156 -17.27 6.24 -11.12
C GLY A 156 -16.68 5.18 -10.19
N VAL A 157 -15.86 4.27 -10.74
CA VAL A 157 -15.30 3.14 -9.98
C VAL A 157 -14.15 3.59 -9.07
N LEU A 158 -14.20 3.16 -7.80
CA LEU A 158 -13.13 3.35 -6.82
C LEU A 158 -11.83 2.75 -7.35
N ARG A 159 -10.78 3.58 -7.45
CA ARG A 159 -9.45 3.18 -7.89
C ARG A 159 -8.61 2.82 -6.68
N TYR A 160 -8.16 1.58 -6.58
CA TYR A 160 -6.96 1.23 -5.83
C TYR A 160 -5.72 1.60 -6.64
N GLU A 161 -4.61 1.82 -5.94
CA GLU A 161 -3.36 2.30 -6.53
C GLU A 161 -2.74 1.33 -7.55
N THR A 162 -3.20 0.08 -7.63
CA THR A 162 -2.69 -0.95 -8.54
C THR A 162 -3.64 -1.33 -9.68
N ASP A 163 -4.72 -0.58 -9.87
CA ASP A 163 -5.84 -1.03 -10.72
C ASP A 163 -5.62 -0.83 -12.22
N THR A 164 -4.53 -0.20 -12.61
CA THR A 164 -4.20 0.01 -14.03
C THR A 164 -2.91 -0.69 -14.41
N LYS A 165 -2.86 -1.03 -15.70
CA LYS A 165 -1.70 -1.62 -16.34
C LYS A 165 -0.43 -0.76 -16.18
N GLU A 166 -0.60 0.56 -16.26
CA GLU A 166 0.48 1.53 -16.16
C GLU A 166 1.08 1.58 -14.75
N LYS A 167 0.22 1.69 -13.71
CA LYS A 167 0.68 1.77 -12.32
C LYS A 167 1.36 0.49 -11.84
N PHE A 168 0.86 -0.67 -12.25
CA PHE A 168 1.53 -1.93 -11.96
C PHE A 168 2.93 -1.96 -12.61
N THR A 169 3.07 -1.48 -13.85
CA THR A 169 4.36 -1.45 -14.56
C THR A 169 5.35 -0.57 -13.82
N GLU A 170 4.92 0.64 -13.43
CA GLU A 170 5.74 1.57 -12.65
C GLU A 170 6.20 0.95 -11.32
N GLN A 171 5.30 0.31 -10.57
CA GLN A 171 5.63 -0.31 -9.29
C GLN A 171 6.58 -1.51 -9.46
N LYS A 172 6.34 -2.35 -10.47
CA LYS A 172 7.22 -3.47 -10.81
C LYS A 172 8.63 -2.97 -11.12
N GLU A 173 8.75 -1.99 -12.01
CA GLU A 173 10.06 -1.40 -12.38
C GLU A 173 10.76 -0.79 -11.17
N SER A 174 10.02 -0.08 -10.30
CA SER A 174 10.54 0.49 -9.06
C SER A 174 11.15 -0.61 -8.16
N ILE A 175 10.42 -1.70 -7.94
CA ILE A 175 10.88 -2.82 -7.11
C ILE A 175 12.09 -3.52 -7.72
N GLU A 176 12.09 -3.73 -9.03
CA GLU A 176 13.22 -4.29 -9.76
C GLU A 176 14.48 -3.43 -9.63
N GLN A 177 14.32 -2.11 -9.55
CA GLN A 177 15.39 -1.14 -9.32
C GLN A 177 15.78 -1.01 -7.84
N GLY A 178 15.11 -1.70 -6.92
CA GLY A 178 15.33 -1.55 -5.47
C GLY A 178 14.87 -0.19 -4.94
N ILE A 179 13.95 0.46 -5.64
CA ILE A 179 13.34 1.73 -5.25
C ILE A 179 12.00 1.41 -4.61
N PRO A 180 11.75 1.80 -3.35
CA PRO A 180 10.46 1.54 -2.72
C PRO A 180 9.38 2.26 -3.54
N PRO A 181 8.19 1.65 -3.73
CA PRO A 181 7.08 2.31 -4.39
C PRO A 181 6.87 3.70 -3.78
N ARG A 182 6.50 4.68 -4.60
CA ARG A 182 6.23 6.05 -4.13
C ARG A 182 5.02 6.15 -3.17
N VAL A 183 4.42 5.03 -2.81
CA VAL A 183 3.34 4.95 -1.83
C VAL A 183 3.89 5.37 -0.47
N TYR A 184 3.28 6.44 0.03
CA TYR A 184 3.75 7.38 1.03
C TYR A 184 4.31 6.72 2.32
N THR A 185 5.44 7.23 2.81
CA THR A 185 5.97 6.90 4.16
C THR A 185 5.03 7.34 5.30
N LEU A 186 4.08 8.23 4.97
CA LEU A 186 2.95 8.64 5.80
C LEU A 186 1.72 8.79 4.90
N GLU A 187 0.80 7.83 4.94
CA GLU A 187 -0.45 7.87 4.17
C GLU A 187 -1.57 8.34 5.09
N TYR A 188 -2.28 9.42 4.73
CA TYR A 188 -3.55 9.75 5.38
C TYR A 188 -4.65 9.04 4.60
N ILE A 189 -5.24 8.00 5.20
CA ILE A 189 -6.45 7.35 4.68
C ILE A 189 -7.59 7.78 5.59
N GLY A 190 -8.30 8.85 5.19
CA GLY A 190 -9.26 9.52 6.08
C GLY A 190 -8.54 10.22 7.24
N ASP A 191 -8.97 9.94 8.47
CA ASP A 191 -8.37 10.48 9.70
C ASP A 191 -7.23 9.59 10.25
N SER A 192 -7.01 8.41 9.66
CA SER A 192 -5.93 7.50 10.05
C SER A 192 -4.63 7.89 9.34
N LEU A 193 -3.59 8.16 10.14
CA LEU A 193 -2.23 8.34 9.66
C LEU A 193 -1.56 6.96 9.69
N TRP A 194 -1.02 6.52 8.56
CA TRP A 194 -0.34 5.23 8.44
C TRP A 194 1.15 5.45 8.34
N HIS A 195 1.92 4.81 9.20
CA HIS A 195 3.36 4.66 8.98
C HIS A 195 3.61 3.39 8.18
N VAL A 196 4.48 3.45 7.17
CA VAL A 196 4.82 2.30 6.33
C VAL A 196 6.32 2.12 6.30
N GLU A 197 6.79 0.95 6.70
CA GLU A 197 8.18 0.54 6.52
C GLU A 197 8.29 -0.49 5.41
N TRP A 198 9.19 -0.24 4.46
CA TRP A 198 9.42 -1.09 3.31
C TRP A 198 10.73 -1.86 3.45
N LYS A 199 10.68 -3.16 3.19
CA LYS A 199 11.83 -4.06 3.15
C LYS A 199 11.84 -4.81 1.83
N PHE A 200 12.97 -4.76 1.13
CA PHE A 200 13.22 -5.64 -0.01
C PHE A 200 13.57 -7.03 0.49
N ILE A 201 12.91 -8.03 -0.07
CA ILE A 201 13.16 -9.44 0.22
C ILE A 201 13.27 -10.20 -1.10
N ASP A 202 13.97 -11.33 -1.09
CA ASP A 202 14.00 -12.24 -2.23
C ASP A 202 13.10 -13.45 -1.93
N ILE A 203 12.23 -13.79 -2.87
CA ILE A 203 11.37 -14.96 -2.83
C ILE A 203 11.66 -15.77 -4.10
N ASP A 204 12.24 -16.95 -3.92
CA ASP A 204 12.63 -17.85 -5.01
C ASP A 204 13.40 -17.15 -6.14
N ASN A 205 14.46 -16.42 -5.76
CA ASN A 205 15.31 -15.63 -6.66
C ASN A 205 14.58 -14.49 -7.40
N LYS A 206 13.37 -14.12 -6.99
CA LYS A 206 12.66 -12.93 -7.47
C LYS A 206 12.62 -11.87 -6.38
N LYS A 207 12.77 -10.61 -6.80
CA LYS A 207 12.62 -9.47 -5.90
C LYS A 207 11.16 -9.32 -5.49
N ALA A 208 10.94 -9.19 -4.19
CA ALA A 208 9.67 -8.83 -3.60
C ALA A 208 9.87 -7.66 -2.63
N ILE A 209 8.75 -7.08 -2.24
CA ILE A 209 8.73 -6.04 -1.22
C ILE A 209 7.78 -6.43 -0.10
N GLN A 210 8.20 -6.21 1.13
CA GLN A 210 7.37 -6.36 2.32
C GLN A 210 7.18 -4.97 2.92
N ALA A 211 5.93 -4.55 3.01
CA ALA A 211 5.49 -3.41 3.77
C ALA A 211 5.01 -3.90 5.13
N VAL A 212 5.42 -3.22 6.20
CA VAL A 212 4.75 -3.30 7.49
C VAL A 212 4.06 -1.96 7.68
N LYS A 213 2.73 -1.96 7.77
CA LYS A 213 1.96 -0.73 8.00
C LYS A 213 1.36 -0.72 9.39
N PHE A 214 1.34 0.49 9.94
CA PHE A 214 0.88 0.76 11.29
C PHE A 214 -0.06 1.96 11.20
N ASP A 215 -1.32 1.79 11.59
CA ASP A 215 -2.20 2.92 11.82
C ASP A 215 -1.78 3.60 13.13
N VAL A 216 -1.20 4.79 13.05
CA VAL A 216 -0.83 5.59 14.23
C VAL A 216 -2.05 6.25 14.90
N SER A 217 -3.27 5.97 14.46
CA SER A 217 -4.49 6.15 15.26
C SER A 217 -4.72 5.00 16.25
N GLY A 218 -3.99 3.88 16.09
CA GLY A 218 -3.99 2.74 17.00
C GLY A 218 -4.98 1.63 16.64
N ALA A 219 -5.67 1.73 15.50
CA ALA A 219 -6.76 0.82 15.16
C ALA A 219 -6.33 -0.43 14.38
N GLU A 220 -5.27 -0.35 13.56
CA GLU A 220 -4.91 -1.43 12.64
C GLU A 220 -3.40 -1.60 12.44
N TYR A 221 -2.96 -2.85 12.37
CA TYR A 221 -1.61 -3.25 12.00
C TYR A 221 -1.75 -4.24 10.86
N ASP A 222 -1.01 -4.01 9.78
CA ASP A 222 -0.92 -4.97 8.70
C ASP A 222 0.51 -5.25 8.25
N VAL A 223 0.75 -6.50 7.84
CA VAL A 223 1.91 -6.86 7.03
C VAL A 223 1.42 -7.13 5.64
N VAL A 224 2.01 -6.44 4.67
CA VAL A 224 1.72 -6.61 3.26
C VAL A 224 2.99 -7.08 2.55
N THR A 225 3.01 -8.28 2.00
CA THR A 225 4.07 -8.68 1.07
C THR A 225 3.54 -8.64 -0.34
N ILE A 226 4.27 -8.01 -1.24
CA ILE A 226 3.93 -7.88 -2.65
C ILE A 226 5.08 -8.46 -3.47
N LEU A 227 4.76 -9.48 -4.27
CA LEU A 227 5.65 -10.12 -5.22
C LEU A 227 5.11 -9.86 -6.62
N TYR A 228 5.95 -9.28 -7.47
CA TYR A 228 5.63 -9.08 -8.88
C TYR A 228 6.31 -10.17 -9.70
N THR A 229 5.58 -10.66 -10.69
CA THR A 229 6.12 -11.49 -11.76
C THR A 229 5.91 -10.78 -13.10
N ASP A 230 6.07 -11.49 -14.21
CA ASP A 230 5.76 -10.94 -15.53
C ASP A 230 4.27 -10.71 -15.75
N ASN A 231 3.43 -11.58 -15.21
CA ASN A 231 2.00 -11.59 -15.53
C ASN A 231 1.07 -11.53 -14.32
N ILE A 232 1.59 -11.69 -13.11
CA ILE A 232 0.80 -11.66 -11.87
C ILE A 232 1.48 -10.83 -10.79
N MET A 233 0.67 -10.15 -9.99
CA MET A 233 1.06 -9.66 -8.66
C MET A 233 0.43 -10.59 -7.62
N ILE A 234 1.26 -11.04 -6.69
CA ILE A 234 0.82 -11.79 -5.53
C ILE A 234 0.98 -10.89 -4.32
N LYS A 235 -0.13 -10.59 -3.65
CA LYS A 235 -0.19 -9.76 -2.46
C LYS A 235 -0.69 -10.59 -1.30
N TRP A 236 0.16 -10.77 -0.30
CA TRP A 236 -0.23 -11.31 0.99
C TRP A 236 -0.50 -10.16 1.94
N ARG A 237 -1.60 -10.21 2.67
CA ARG A 237 -1.94 -9.25 3.72
C ARG A 237 -2.26 -10.01 4.99
N ARG A 238 -1.63 -9.66 6.11
CA ARG A 238 -1.98 -10.17 7.43
C ARG A 238 -2.40 -9.00 8.31
N TYR A 239 -3.60 -9.05 8.86
CA TYR A 239 -4.01 -8.16 9.94
C TYR A 239 -3.61 -8.78 11.27
N LEU A 240 -2.99 -7.98 12.12
CA LEU A 240 -2.67 -8.42 13.47
C LEU A 240 -3.75 -7.94 14.45
N PRO A 241 -4.16 -8.80 15.41
CA PRO A 241 -5.04 -8.37 16.47
C PRO A 241 -4.36 -7.28 17.28
N ILE A 242 -5.05 -6.16 17.50
CA ILE A 242 -4.59 -5.10 18.40
C ILE A 242 -5.41 -5.18 19.69
N GLU A 243 -4.76 -4.90 20.82
CA GLU A 243 -5.44 -4.72 22.11
C GLU A 243 -6.34 -3.47 22.09
N ASP A 244 -7.55 -3.56 22.66
CA ASP A 244 -8.52 -2.45 22.75
C ASP A 244 -7.91 -1.15 23.30
N TYR A 245 -7.66 -0.11 22.49
CA TYR A 245 -7.08 1.13 23.04
C TYR A 245 -7.34 2.43 22.26
N PRO A 246 -7.54 3.55 22.98
CA PRO A 246 -7.17 4.88 22.54
C PRO A 246 -5.74 5.22 23.05
N TYR A 247 -4.74 5.15 22.17
CA TYR A 247 -3.40 5.69 22.44
C TYR A 247 -3.29 7.15 21.99
N THR A 248 -2.38 7.90 22.60
CA THR A 248 -1.96 9.21 22.07
C THR A 248 -1.13 9.03 20.79
N LYS A 249 -1.06 10.08 19.96
CA LYS A 249 -0.26 10.09 18.72
C LYS A 249 1.22 9.78 18.99
N GLU A 250 1.76 10.31 20.08
CA GLU A 250 3.15 10.11 20.49
C GLU A 250 3.43 8.66 20.90
N GLU A 251 2.51 8.02 21.62
CA GLU A 251 2.61 6.61 22.00
C GLU A 251 2.55 5.70 20.77
N ASN A 252 1.64 5.99 19.83
CA ASN A 252 1.55 5.24 18.58
C ASN A 252 2.82 5.38 17.73
N LEU A 253 3.41 6.57 17.67
CA LEU A 253 4.68 6.79 16.97
C LEU A 253 5.86 6.07 17.67
N ALA A 254 5.86 6.00 19.00
CA ALA A 254 6.86 5.25 19.76
C ALA A 254 6.76 3.74 19.46
N LYS A 255 5.56 3.18 19.50
CA LYS A 255 5.30 1.76 19.16
C LYS A 255 5.68 1.43 17.73
N ALA A 256 5.35 2.29 16.77
CA ALA A 256 5.77 2.11 15.37
C ALA A 256 7.30 2.00 15.23
N LYS A 257 8.06 2.77 16.04
CA LYS A 257 9.54 2.69 16.07
C LYS A 257 10.09 1.45 16.79
N GLU A 258 9.32 0.82 17.67
CA GLU A 258 9.70 -0.45 18.31
C GLU A 258 9.46 -1.61 17.34
N LEU A 259 8.30 -1.59 16.67
CA LEU A 259 7.93 -2.57 15.66
C LEU A 259 8.90 -2.61 14.48
N SER A 260 9.38 -1.45 14.01
CA SER A 260 10.41 -1.38 12.97
C SER A 260 11.75 -2.00 13.38
N LYS A 261 12.00 -2.13 14.68
CA LYS A 261 13.16 -2.84 15.22
C LYS A 261 12.90 -4.32 15.46
N GLY A 262 11.72 -4.83 15.08
CA GLY A 262 11.27 -6.19 15.36
C GLY A 262 10.84 -6.41 16.81
N VAL A 263 10.52 -5.36 17.55
CA VAL A 263 9.97 -5.47 18.92
C VAL A 263 8.45 -5.47 18.81
N TYR A 264 7.84 -6.61 19.09
CA TYR A 264 6.40 -6.82 18.96
C TYR A 264 5.66 -6.64 20.28
N PRO A 265 4.35 -6.30 20.26
CA PRO A 265 3.60 -5.98 21.46
C PRO A 265 3.39 -7.18 22.38
N ASN A 266 3.29 -8.38 21.80
CA ASN A 266 3.11 -9.63 22.52
C ASN A 266 3.69 -10.82 21.72
N GLU A 267 3.86 -11.95 22.42
CA GLU A 267 4.40 -13.19 21.85
C GLU A 267 3.52 -13.77 20.74
N GLU A 268 2.21 -13.54 20.76
CA GLU A 268 1.29 -13.99 19.73
C GLU A 268 1.58 -13.30 18.39
N ILE A 269 1.75 -11.98 18.40
CA ILE A 269 2.12 -11.19 17.23
C ILE A 269 3.49 -11.62 16.71
N GLU A 270 4.48 -11.74 17.60
CA GLU A 270 5.82 -12.19 17.21
C GLU A 270 5.76 -13.56 16.52
N LYS A 271 4.98 -14.50 17.09
CA LYS A 271 4.74 -15.81 16.49
C LYS A 271 4.08 -15.70 15.12
N ILE A 272 3.04 -14.87 14.95
CA ILE A 272 2.37 -14.68 13.65
C ILE A 272 3.35 -14.15 12.61
N ILE A 273 4.18 -13.17 12.96
CA ILE A 273 5.18 -12.61 12.05
C ILE A 273 6.26 -13.64 11.70
N SER A 274 6.70 -14.44 12.68
CA SER A 274 7.62 -15.54 12.48
C SER A 274 7.02 -16.59 11.52
N ASP A 275 5.79 -17.05 11.77
CA ASP A 275 5.10 -18.02 10.92
C ASP A 275 4.91 -17.48 9.50
N TYR A 276 4.56 -16.20 9.36
CA TYR A 276 4.44 -15.53 8.07
C TYR A 276 5.76 -15.45 7.31
N SER A 277 6.85 -15.13 8.00
CA SER A 277 8.19 -15.08 7.41
C SER A 277 8.66 -16.48 6.97
N ALA A 278 8.38 -17.50 7.78
CA ALA A 278 8.64 -18.88 7.45
C ALA A 278 7.80 -19.33 6.24
N MET A 279 6.52 -18.98 6.16
CA MET A 279 5.65 -19.24 5.00
C MET A 279 6.26 -18.66 3.73
N LEU A 280 6.66 -17.38 3.74
CA LEU A 280 7.29 -16.73 2.59
C LEU A 280 8.58 -17.44 2.15
N SER A 281 9.36 -17.99 3.10
CA SER A 281 10.59 -18.73 2.78
C SER A 281 10.35 -20.08 2.09
N THR A 282 9.14 -20.63 2.21
CA THR A 282 8.75 -21.88 1.53
C THR A 282 8.15 -21.65 0.15
N PHE A 283 7.86 -20.38 -0.20
CA PHE A 283 7.27 -20.04 -1.48
C PHE A 283 8.25 -20.34 -2.61
N ARG A 284 7.75 -21.00 -3.65
CA ARG A 284 8.51 -21.36 -4.84
C ARG A 284 7.64 -21.35 -6.10
N PHE A 285 8.23 -20.94 -7.21
CA PHE A 285 7.61 -21.04 -8.52
C PHE A 285 7.72 -22.48 -9.03
N LEU A 286 6.66 -22.93 -9.66
CA LEU A 286 6.65 -24.21 -10.36
C LEU A 286 7.41 -24.06 -11.68
N PRO A 287 8.13 -25.12 -12.13
CA PRO A 287 8.87 -25.12 -13.39
C PRO A 287 7.97 -25.03 -14.62
#